data_AF-A0A7C6XY28-F1
#
_entry.id   AF-A0A7C6XY28-F1
#
_cell.length_a   1.000
_cell.length_b   1.000
_cell.length_c   1.000
_cell.angle_alpha   90.00
_cell.angle_beta   90.00
_cell.angle_gamma   90.00
#
_symmetry.space_group_name_H-M   'P 1'
#
loop_
_entity.id
_entity.type
_entity.pdbx_description
1 polymer ?
#
loop_
_entity_poly.entity_id
_entity_poly.type
_entity_poly.pdbx_seq_one_letter_code
_entity_poly.pdbx_strand_id
1 'polypeptide(L)' 'MSDVGVVARGIRTPIIRTKDNLSQIVVDALLKAAKTEHFEFDNRDIVAVTEAVVSISQGNYATLDQIASDIKSKFETKHI' A
#
# COMPACT_ATOMS: atom_id res chain seq x y z
N MET A 1 -31.29 -6.62 14.26
CA MET A 1 -29.83 -6.69 14.41
C MET A 1 -29.35 -7.51 13.24
N SER A 2 -28.53 -6.96 12.33
CA SER A 2 -27.93 -7.79 11.29
C SER A 2 -26.74 -8.50 11.90
N ASP A 3 -26.62 -9.80 11.68
CA ASP A 3 -25.51 -10.59 12.22
C ASP A 3 -24.16 -10.30 11.49
N VAL A 4 -24.20 -9.41 10.50
CA VAL A 4 -23.06 -8.92 9.71
C VAL A 4 -23.26 -7.46 9.31
N GLY A 5 -22.16 -6.69 9.23
CA GLY A 5 -22.16 -5.31 8.74
C GLY A 5 -20.74 -4.75 8.61
N VAL A 6 -20.31 -4.43 7.38
CA VAL A 6 -19.06 -3.74 7.05
C VAL A 6 -19.28 -2.91 5.79
N VAL A 7 -18.79 -1.66 5.77
CA VAL A 7 -18.69 -0.85 4.55
C VAL A 7 -17.22 -0.74 4.17
N ALA A 8 -16.84 -1.35 3.05
CA ALA A 8 -15.50 -1.23 2.48
C ALA A 8 -15.52 -0.28 1.29
N ARG A 9 -14.59 0.68 1.24
CA ARG A 9 -14.48 1.66 0.14
C ARG A 9 -13.08 1.63 -0.45
N GLY A 10 -12.98 1.36 -1.74
CA GLY A 10 -11.73 1.50 -2.49
C GLY A 10 -11.45 2.96 -2.79
N ILE A 11 -10.34 3.50 -2.30
CA ILE A 11 -9.96 4.91 -2.47
C ILE A 11 -8.94 5.02 -3.59
N ARG A 12 -9.22 5.86 -4.60
CA ARG A 12 -8.29 6.11 -5.70
C ARG A 12 -7.27 7.17 -5.30
N THR A 13 -6.01 6.78 -5.22
CA THR A 13 -4.88 7.70 -5.02
C THR A 13 -4.21 8.05 -6.35
N PRO A 14 -3.38 9.12 -6.40
CA PRO A 14 -2.42 9.31 -7.48
C PRO A 14 -1.41 8.16 -7.59
N ILE A 15 -0.62 8.15 -8.66
CA ILE A 15 0.52 7.23 -8.81
C ILE A 15 1.54 7.55 -7.72
N ILE A 16 1.84 6.56 -6.87
CA ILE A 16 2.83 6.66 -5.80
C ILE A 16 4.24 6.46 -6.36
N ARG A 17 5.17 7.29 -5.91
CA ARG A 17 6.57 7.29 -6.32
C ARG A 17 7.50 7.22 -5.12
N THR A 18 8.75 6.88 -5.38
CA THR A 18 9.80 6.84 -4.36
C THR A 18 10.04 8.22 -3.76
N LYS A 19 10.14 8.26 -2.42
CA LYS A 19 10.23 9.46 -1.57
C LYS A 19 8.94 10.28 -1.42
N ASP A 20 7.81 9.79 -1.95
CA ASP A 20 6.53 10.42 -1.68
C ASP A 20 6.19 10.34 -0.18
N ASN A 21 5.57 11.39 0.35
CA ASN A 21 4.95 11.33 1.68
C ASN A 21 3.63 10.57 1.57
N LEU A 22 3.72 9.24 1.71
CA LEU A 22 2.57 8.35 1.57
C LEU A 22 1.44 8.69 2.55
N SER A 23 1.76 9.06 3.79
CA SER A 23 0.75 9.39 4.80
C SER A 23 -0.10 10.60 4.40
N GLN A 24 0.54 11.65 3.89
CA GLN A 24 -0.16 12.85 3.43
C GLN A 24 -1.03 12.53 2.21
N ILE A 25 -0.50 11.78 1.24
CA ILE A 25 -1.25 11.39 0.03
C ILE A 25 -2.51 10.60 0.40
N VAL A 26 -2.40 9.66 1.35
CA VAL A 26 -3.53 8.85 1.81
C VAL A 26 -4.57 9.72 2.50
N VAL A 27 -4.16 10.61 3.42
CA VAL A 27 -5.07 11.53 4.11
C VAL A 27 -5.79 12.45 3.12
N ASP A 28 -5.07 13.05 2.17
CA ASP A 28 -5.66 13.94 1.17
C ASP A 28 -6.66 13.20 0.27
N ALA A 29 -6.33 11.98 -0.16
CA ALA A 29 -7.22 11.16 -0.97
C ALA A 29 -8.49 10.76 -0.21
N LEU A 30 -8.36 10.41 1.08
CA LEU A 30 -9.48 10.06 1.95
C LEU A 30 -10.42 11.26 2.16
N LEU A 31 -9.88 12.42 2.55
CA LEU A 31 -10.65 13.65 2.75
C LEU A 31 -11.36 14.08 1.47
N LYS A 32 -10.68 13.98 0.32
CA LYS A 32 -11.27 14.25 -0.99
C LYS A 32 -12.42 13.28 -1.30
N ALA A 33 -12.21 11.98 -1.11
CA ALA A 33 -13.22 10.96 -1.38
C ALA A 33 -14.45 11.12 -0.49
N ALA A 34 -14.26 11.38 0.81
CA ALA A 34 -15.34 11.66 1.76
C ALA A 34 -16.21 12.84 1.28
N LYS A 35 -15.55 13.92 0.82
CA LYS A 35 -16.23 15.10 0.29
C LYS A 35 -16.98 14.83 -1.02
N THR A 36 -16.41 14.06 -1.95
CA THR A 36 -17.00 13.85 -3.29
C THR A 36 -18.08 12.77 -3.31
N GLU A 37 -17.90 11.72 -2.51
CA GLU A 37 -18.82 10.57 -2.42
C GLU A 37 -19.81 10.70 -1.25
N HIS A 38 -19.77 11.83 -0.54
CA HIS A 38 -20.70 12.19 0.54
C HIS A 38 -20.80 11.13 1.65
N PHE A 39 -19.65 10.68 2.16
CA PHE A 39 -19.59 9.84 3.35
C PHE A 39 -18.79 10.51 4.46
N GLU A 40 -19.12 10.15 5.71
CA GLU A 40 -18.40 10.59 6.89
C GLU A 40 -17.50 9.46 7.42
N PHE A 41 -16.46 9.84 8.15
CA PHE A 41 -15.63 8.89 8.88
C PHE A 41 -16.23 8.65 10.24
N ASP A 42 -16.28 7.38 10.64
CA ASP A 42 -16.76 6.98 11.96
C ASP A 42 -15.59 6.74 12.91
N ASN A 43 -15.87 6.83 14.21
CA ASN A 43 -14.88 6.48 15.22
C ASN A 43 -14.48 5.01 15.06
N ARG A 44 -13.17 4.77 14.97
CA ARG A 44 -12.54 3.45 14.73
C ARG A 44 -12.67 2.91 13.30
N ASP A 45 -12.93 3.77 12.32
CA ASP A 45 -12.69 3.42 10.93
C ASP A 45 -11.24 2.98 10.71
N ILE A 46 -11.06 1.98 9.84
CA ILE A 46 -9.76 1.39 9.54
C ILE A 46 -9.30 1.87 8.17
N VAL A 47 -8.13 2.51 8.14
CA VAL A 47 -7.43 2.85 6.90
C VAL A 47 -6.41 1.75 6.58
N ALA A 48 -6.55 1.13 5.42
CA ALA A 48 -5.65 0.10 4.94
C ALA A 48 -4.85 0.58 3.72
N VAL A 49 -3.56 0.29 3.72
CA VAL A 49 -2.65 0.51 2.59
C VAL A 49 -1.85 -0.77 2.39
N THR A 50 -1.77 -1.24 1.15
CA THR A 50 -0.99 -2.45 0.82
C THR A 50 0.50 -2.19 0.98
N GLU A 51 1.24 -3.21 1.44
CA GLU A 51 2.69 -3.13 1.61
C GLU A 51 3.43 -2.70 0.33
N ALA A 52 2.99 -3.15 -0.85
CA ALA A 52 3.60 -2.77 -2.12
C ALA A 52 3.69 -1.24 -2.30
N VAL A 53 2.65 -0.51 -1.90
CA VAL A 53 2.62 0.96 -1.96
C VAL A 53 3.59 1.58 -0.96
N VAL A 54 3.69 1.00 0.24
CA VAL A 54 4.66 1.41 1.26
C VAL A 54 6.08 1.22 0.73
N SER A 55 6.41 0.03 0.20
CA SER A 55 7.71 -0.28 -0.41
C SER A 55 8.07 0.67 -1.55
N ILE A 56 7.12 0.99 -2.44
CA ILE A 56 7.34 1.97 -3.53
C ILE A 56 7.71 3.34 -2.95
N SER A 57 6.95 3.83 -1.97
CA SER A 57 7.18 5.15 -1.37
C SER A 57 8.52 5.23 -0.64
N GLN A 58 8.93 4.16 0.04
CA GLN A 58 10.19 4.09 0.76
C GLN A 58 11.38 3.74 -0.15
N GLY A 59 11.13 3.31 -1.39
CA GLY A 59 12.16 2.73 -2.25
C GLY A 59 12.74 1.43 -1.68
N ASN A 60 11.95 0.73 -0.87
CA ASN A 60 12.36 -0.44 -0.11
C ASN A 60 11.85 -1.73 -0.79
N TYR A 61 12.47 -2.08 -1.92
CA TYR A 61 12.21 -3.32 -2.64
C TYR A 61 13.50 -3.95 -3.12
N ALA A 62 13.53 -5.28 -3.17
CA ALA A 62 14.68 -6.01 -3.67
C ALA A 62 14.79 -5.87 -5.19
N THR A 63 15.97 -5.52 -5.69
CA THR A 63 16.26 -5.53 -7.13
C THR A 63 16.47 -6.96 -7.63
N LEU A 64 16.39 -7.16 -8.94
CA LEU A 64 16.69 -8.45 -9.56
C LEU A 64 18.11 -8.93 -9.23
N ASP A 65 19.08 -8.03 -9.20
CA ASP A 65 20.47 -8.37 -8.87
C ASP A 65 20.63 -8.80 -7.41
N GLN A 66 19.93 -8.12 -6.49
CA GLN A 66 19.92 -8.51 -5.07
C GLN A 66 19.34 -9.91 -4.89
N ILE A 67 18.22 -10.21 -5.57
CA ILE A 67 17.60 -11.54 -5.53
C ILE A 67 18.52 -12.58 -6.17
N ALA A 68 19.10 -12.29 -7.34
CA ALA A 68 20.01 -13.22 -8.03
C ALA A 68 21.26 -13.51 -7.19
N SER A 69 21.81 -12.51 -6.52
CA SER A 69 22.95 -12.68 -5.61
C SER A 69 22.58 -13.50 -4.38
N ASP A 70 21.39 -13.26 -3.81
CA ASP A 70 20.88 -13.99 -2.65
C ASP A 70 20.64 -15.48 -2.97
N ILE A 71 20.06 -15.78 -4.13
CA ILE A 71 19.87 -17.16 -4.60
C ILE A 71 21.21 -17.89 -4.78
N LYS A 72 22.19 -17.28 -5.46
CA LYS A 72 23.52 -17.89 -5.65
C LYS A 72 24.25 -18.13 -4.32
N SER A 73 24.06 -17.25 -3.34
CA SER A 73 24.64 -17.38 -2.00
C SER A 73 24.02 -18.54 -1.22
N LYS A 74 22.70 -18.69 -1.31
CA LYS A 74 21.94 -19.72 -0.57
C LYS A 74 22.01 -21.10 -1.22
N PHE A 75 22.14 -21.16 -2.53
CA PHE A 75 22.10 -22.39 -3.29
C PHE A 75 23.37 -22.52 -4.14
N GLU A 76 24.25 -23.46 -3.78
CA GLU A 76 25.46 -23.80 -4.53
C GLU A 76 25.14 -24.64 -5.79
N THR A 77 24.13 -24.24 -6.57
CA THR A 77 23.69 -24.98 -7.76
C THR A 77 24.40 -24.45 -9.01
N LYS A 78 25.07 -25.34 -9.75
CA LYS A 78 25.71 -25.02 -11.05
C LYS A 78 24.72 -24.86 -12.22
N HIS A 79 23.43 -25.06 -11.96
CA HIS A 79 22.34 -24.85 -12.92
C HIS A 79 21.37 -23.79 -12.39
N ILE A 80 21.06 -22.84 -13.27
CA ILE A 80 19.86 -22.01 -13.25
C ILE A 80 19.06 -22.39 -14.49
#